data_AF-A0A4Z2C7S1-F1
#
_entry.id   AF-A0A4Z2C7S1-F1
#
_cell.length_a   1.000
_cell.length_b   1.000
_cell.length_c   1.000
_cell.angle_alpha   90.00
_cell.angle_beta   90.00
_cell.angle_gamma   90.00
#
_symmetry.space_group_name_H-M   'P 1'
#
loop_
_entity.id
_entity.type
_entity.pdbx_description
1 polymer ?
#
loop_
_entity_poly.entity_id
_entity_poly.type
_entity_poly.pdbx_seq_one_letter_code
_entity_poly.pdbx_strand_id
1 'polypeptide(L)'
;MSRAELCARCLRPPVQTQLVRERQRRCVMDPVPLLLILLASLPLSPAVYSGPLQAEITNGTFHHFFVPDGDYEETEDLEQCQMLFKFSDMHPCGGSEERDSAVRDDLIIARLQAEDAARLLEGIGRTVEQDLDGEDTYGKFLQQELSQIGEAFSSVDKSLMELEGKFKQSQETELREEQQLNGYVMKQVGDIRDTLRKTTDISAGLKDKQELLSLIVRSHGTRLSRLKTEYLNMGS
;
A
#
# COMPACT_ATOMS: atom_id res chain seq x y z
N MET A 1 -9.02 40.47 -38.10
CA MET A 1 -9.21 41.73 -38.87
C MET A 1 -7.84 42.29 -39.24
N SER A 2 -7.35 42.04 -40.45
CA SER A 2 -6.76 43.07 -41.32
C SER A 2 -6.54 42.45 -42.70
N ARG A 3 -6.92 43.21 -43.72
CA ARG A 3 -7.04 42.80 -45.13
C ARG A 3 -5.70 42.98 -45.85
N ALA A 4 -5.58 42.22 -46.94
CA ALA A 4 -4.57 42.34 -47.97
C ALA A 4 -4.36 43.77 -48.48
N GLU A 5 -3.13 44.08 -48.90
CA GLU A 5 -2.88 45.01 -49.99
C GLU A 5 -1.87 44.40 -50.98
N LEU A 6 -2.47 43.89 -52.05
CA LEU A 6 -1.85 43.62 -53.33
C LEU A 6 -1.41 44.98 -53.93
N CYS A 7 -0.12 45.26 -53.98
CA CYS A 7 0.39 46.38 -54.79
C CYS A 7 0.92 45.83 -56.11
N ALA A 8 0.01 45.75 -57.08
CA ALA A 8 0.33 45.59 -58.48
C ALA A 8 1.03 46.86 -58.99
N ARG A 9 2.33 46.75 -59.32
CA ARG A 9 3.00 47.69 -60.22
C ARG A 9 3.88 46.95 -61.22
N CYS A 10 3.32 46.84 -62.43
CA CYS A 10 3.96 47.00 -63.72
C CYS A 10 5.34 46.36 -63.92
N LEU A 11 5.33 45.13 -64.42
CA LEU A 11 6.40 44.62 -65.27
C LEU A 11 6.56 45.53 -66.51
N ARG A 12 7.72 46.15 -66.67
CA ARG A 12 8.25 46.49 -68.00
C ARG A 12 9.01 45.27 -68.52
N PRO A 13 8.82 44.87 -69.79
CA PRO A 13 9.70 43.88 -70.40
C PRO A 13 11.07 44.53 -70.72
N PRO A 14 12.18 43.77 -70.67
CA PRO A 14 13.46 44.21 -71.19
C PRO A 14 13.45 44.10 -72.72
N VAL A 15 13.78 45.19 -73.41
CA VAL A 15 14.14 45.15 -74.83
C VAL A 15 15.66 44.97 -74.90
N GLN A 16 16.11 43.77 -75.27
CA GLN A 16 17.49 43.53 -75.67
C GLN A 16 17.71 44.03 -77.11
N THR A 17 18.61 44.99 -77.23
CA THR A 17 19.72 45.06 -78.21
C THR A 17 19.64 44.21 -79.47
N GLN A 18 19.69 44.85 -80.64
CA GLN A 18 20.46 44.35 -81.77
C GLN A 18 21.23 45.47 -82.47
N LEU A 19 22.46 45.12 -82.85
CA LEU A 19 23.53 45.94 -83.40
C LEU A 19 23.79 45.41 -84.83
N VAL A 20 24.21 46.32 -85.72
CA VAL A 20 24.96 46.10 -86.99
C VAL A 20 24.17 46.02 -88.32
N ARG A 21 24.13 47.18 -88.99
CA ARG A 21 24.76 47.54 -90.29
C ARG A 21 24.40 46.79 -91.60
N GLU A 22 23.81 47.60 -92.49
CA GLU A 22 23.93 47.73 -93.96
C GLU A 22 23.26 46.77 -94.98
N ARG A 23 22.53 47.45 -95.89
CA ARG A 23 22.35 47.25 -97.34
C ARG A 23 21.70 45.97 -97.87
N GLN A 24 20.40 46.07 -98.04
CA GLN A 24 19.65 45.98 -99.32
C GLN A 24 20.21 45.06 -100.42
N ARG A 25 19.58 43.90 -100.61
CA ARG A 25 19.25 43.27 -101.91
C ARG A 25 18.17 42.20 -101.71
N ARG A 26 17.19 42.16 -102.62
CA ARG A 26 16.06 41.22 -102.65
C ARG A 26 16.54 39.84 -103.12
N CYS A 27 15.98 38.76 -102.56
CA CYS A 27 15.48 37.60 -103.30
C CYS A 27 14.76 36.58 -102.38
N VAL A 28 13.54 36.22 -102.82
CA VAL A 28 12.72 34.97 -102.70
C VAL A 28 12.94 34.01 -101.51
N MET A 29 11.80 33.62 -100.89
CA MET A 29 11.64 32.72 -99.73
C MET A 29 11.98 31.25 -99.99
N ASP A 30 12.62 30.61 -99.00
CA ASP A 30 12.80 29.15 -98.85
C ASP A 30 12.01 28.67 -97.60
N PRO A 31 11.34 27.49 -97.59
CA PRO A 31 10.30 27.14 -96.60
C PRO A 31 10.80 26.47 -95.30
N VAL A 32 12.11 26.30 -95.11
CA VAL A 32 12.70 25.63 -93.94
C VAL A 32 12.57 26.38 -92.59
N PRO A 33 12.56 27.73 -92.51
CA PRO A 33 12.54 28.41 -91.21
C PRO A 33 11.16 28.44 -90.53
N LEU A 34 10.07 28.10 -91.22
CA LEU A 34 8.71 28.09 -90.67
C LEU A 34 8.46 26.91 -89.71
N LEU A 35 9.13 25.78 -89.90
CA LEU A 35 8.93 24.58 -89.09
C LEU A 35 9.51 24.72 -87.67
N LEU A 36 10.62 25.46 -87.54
CA LEU A 36 11.29 25.71 -86.25
C LEU A 36 10.52 26.69 -85.36
N ILE A 37 9.77 27.62 -85.97
CA ILE A 37 8.96 28.60 -85.25
C ILE A 37 7.73 27.92 -84.61
N LEU A 38 7.15 26.91 -85.28
CA LEU A 38 6.01 26.14 -84.76
C LEU A 38 6.37 25.31 -83.53
N LEU A 39 7.54 24.67 -83.51
CA LEU A 39 8.00 23.88 -82.35
C LEU A 39 8.38 24.76 -81.15
N ALA A 40 8.81 26.00 -81.37
CA ALA A 40 9.14 26.97 -80.32
C ALA A 40 7.90 27.66 -79.69
N SER A 41 6.70 27.41 -80.23
CA SER A 41 5.46 28.10 -79.83
C SER A 41 4.55 27.30 -78.89
N LEU A 42 4.93 26.08 -78.47
CA LEU A 42 4.20 25.37 -77.42
C LEU A 42 4.57 25.93 -76.03
N PRO A 43 3.60 26.45 -75.24
CA PRO A 43 3.88 26.95 -73.91
C PRO A 43 4.15 25.79 -72.94
N LEU A 44 5.36 25.72 -72.38
CA LEU A 44 5.64 24.91 -71.19
C LEU A 44 4.85 25.51 -70.02
N SER A 45 3.77 24.85 -69.63
CA SER A 45 2.96 25.25 -68.48
C SER A 45 3.65 24.75 -67.21
N PRO A 46 4.04 25.61 -66.25
CA PRO A 46 4.53 25.15 -64.96
C PRO A 46 3.36 24.59 -64.14
N ALA A 47 3.51 23.37 -63.62
CA ALA A 47 2.57 22.80 -62.67
C ALA A 47 2.75 23.50 -61.31
N VAL A 48 1.71 24.19 -60.84
CA VAL A 48 1.70 24.89 -59.54
C VAL A 48 0.82 24.10 -58.58
N TYR A 49 1.40 23.56 -57.51
CA TYR A 49 0.67 22.88 -56.44
C TYR A 49 0.52 23.82 -55.23
N SER A 50 -0.70 23.89 -54.68
CA SER A 50 -1.10 24.84 -53.63
C SER A 50 -1.77 24.15 -52.43
N GLY A 51 -1.36 22.92 -52.09
CA GLY A 51 -1.88 22.15 -50.95
C GLY A 51 -0.91 22.06 -49.76
N PRO A 52 -1.39 21.75 -48.54
CA PRO A 52 -0.57 21.72 -47.33
C PRO A 52 0.37 20.51 -47.33
N LEU A 53 1.68 20.76 -47.24
CA LEU A 53 2.72 19.74 -47.14
C LEU A 53 2.87 19.31 -45.67
N GLN A 54 2.76 18.02 -45.39
CA GLN A 54 2.96 17.45 -44.07
C GLN A 54 4.32 16.74 -44.04
N ALA A 55 5.20 17.15 -43.13
CA ALA A 55 6.56 16.64 -43.03
C ALA A 55 6.63 15.52 -41.99
N GLU A 56 7.07 14.33 -42.40
CA GLU A 56 7.52 13.29 -41.47
C GLU A 56 9.05 13.18 -41.53
N ILE A 57 9.70 13.27 -40.37
CA ILE A 57 11.16 13.20 -40.24
C ILE A 57 11.52 11.81 -39.75
N THR A 58 12.09 10.99 -40.61
CA THR A 58 12.82 9.79 -40.21
C THR A 58 14.29 9.95 -40.58
N ASN A 59 15.15 9.93 -39.56
CA ASN A 59 16.61 9.93 -39.66
C ASN A 59 17.24 11.17 -40.32
N GLY A 60 16.87 12.36 -39.86
CA GLY A 60 17.65 13.60 -40.06
C GLY A 60 17.74 14.14 -41.49
N THR A 61 17.04 13.55 -42.46
CA THR A 61 17.02 13.99 -43.86
C THR A 61 15.56 14.11 -44.33
N PHE A 62 15.21 15.21 -44.99
CA PHE A 62 13.84 15.50 -45.45
C PHE A 62 13.52 14.69 -46.72
N HIS A 63 12.62 13.71 -46.63
CA HIS A 63 12.15 12.93 -47.77
C HIS A 63 10.71 13.37 -48.12
N HIS A 64 10.54 14.00 -49.29
CA HIS A 64 9.22 14.37 -49.81
C HIS A 64 8.80 13.36 -50.87
N PHE A 65 7.73 12.62 -50.64
CA PHE A 65 7.13 11.74 -51.65
C PHE A 65 6.07 12.52 -52.43
N PHE A 66 6.17 12.53 -53.76
CA PHE A 66 5.11 13.03 -54.64
C PHE A 66 4.43 11.82 -55.28
N VAL A 67 3.20 11.52 -54.88
CA VAL A 67 2.38 10.44 -55.47
C VAL A 67 1.12 11.08 -56.06
N PRO A 68 0.99 11.19 -57.39
CA PRO A 68 -0.17 11.82 -58.01
C PRO A 68 -1.49 11.06 -57.80
N ASP A 69 -1.46 9.74 -57.58
CA ASP A 69 -2.66 8.88 -57.59
C ASP A 69 -2.86 8.01 -56.33
N GLY A 70 -2.04 8.15 -55.30
CA GLY A 70 -2.31 7.59 -53.95
C GLY A 70 -2.26 6.07 -53.76
N ASP A 71 -1.67 5.30 -54.68
CA ASP A 71 -1.44 3.85 -54.51
C ASP A 71 0.06 3.58 -54.26
N TYR A 72 0.39 2.90 -53.16
CA TYR A 72 1.75 2.52 -52.78
C TYR A 72 1.93 1.02 -53.05
N GLU A 73 2.84 0.65 -53.96
CA GLU A 73 3.40 -0.71 -54.04
C GLU A 73 4.79 -0.69 -53.38
N GLU A 74 5.02 -1.56 -52.38
CA GLU A 74 6.23 -1.58 -51.52
C GLU A 74 7.52 -2.03 -52.24
N THR A 75 7.52 -2.19 -53.56
CA THR A 75 8.62 -2.88 -54.29
C THR A 75 9.36 -2.05 -55.33
N GLU A 76 9.19 -0.73 -55.41
CA GLU A 76 9.95 0.11 -56.34
C GLU A 76 11.14 0.81 -55.66
N ASP A 77 12.35 0.58 -56.19
CA ASP A 77 13.64 1.07 -55.67
C ASP A 77 13.67 2.61 -55.50
N LEU A 78 13.96 3.04 -54.26
CA LEU A 78 13.96 4.44 -53.77
C LEU A 78 14.94 5.40 -54.49
N GLU A 79 15.77 4.92 -55.42
CA GLU A 79 16.80 5.73 -56.09
C GLU A 79 16.36 6.31 -57.46
N GLN A 80 15.26 5.82 -58.06
CA GLN A 80 14.89 6.21 -59.43
C GLN A 80 13.96 7.44 -59.52
N CYS A 81 13.41 7.92 -58.40
CA CYS A 81 12.54 9.09 -58.36
C CYS A 81 12.97 10.12 -57.29
N GLN A 82 14.25 10.46 -57.23
CA GLN A 82 14.72 11.57 -56.40
C GLN A 82 14.69 12.90 -57.19
N MET A 83 13.66 13.71 -56.96
CA MET A 83 13.63 15.10 -57.44
C MET A 83 14.49 15.97 -56.51
N LEU A 84 15.73 16.28 -56.95
CA LEU A 84 16.63 17.23 -56.27
C LEU A 84 16.10 18.66 -56.44
N PHE A 85 15.41 19.20 -55.43
CA PHE A 85 15.07 20.61 -55.40
C PHE A 85 16.31 21.46 -55.13
N LYS A 86 16.77 22.18 -56.16
CA LYS A 86 17.82 23.19 -56.01
C LYS A 86 17.16 24.50 -55.59
N PHE A 87 17.14 24.78 -54.28
CA PHE A 87 16.77 26.10 -53.75
C PHE A 87 17.65 27.16 -54.42
N SER A 88 17.02 28.03 -55.22
CA SER A 88 17.68 29.17 -55.87
C SER A 88 17.12 30.46 -55.29
N ASP A 89 17.11 30.56 -53.97
CA ASP A 89 16.93 31.84 -53.29
C ASP A 89 18.26 32.59 -53.31
N MET A 90 18.44 33.41 -54.36
CA MET A 90 19.49 34.42 -54.46
C MET A 90 19.18 35.69 -53.64
N HIS A 91 18.28 35.59 -52.66
CA HIS A 91 18.02 36.66 -51.70
C HIS A 91 18.43 36.15 -50.33
N PRO A 92 19.53 36.66 -49.74
CA PRO A 92 19.75 36.44 -48.32
C PRO A 92 18.56 37.10 -47.61
N CYS A 93 17.72 36.30 -46.96
CA CYS A 93 16.84 36.83 -45.92
C CYS A 93 17.77 37.57 -44.97
N GLY A 94 17.71 38.90 -44.98
CA GLY A 94 18.45 39.75 -44.06
C GLY A 94 17.89 39.57 -42.66
N GLY A 95 18.14 38.40 -42.06
CA GLY A 95 18.12 38.23 -40.62
C GLY A 95 19.24 39.11 -40.11
N SER A 96 18.88 40.24 -39.49
CA SER A 96 19.84 40.98 -38.68
C SER A 96 20.50 39.98 -37.74
N GLU A 97 21.83 39.86 -37.74
CA GLU A 97 22.57 38.96 -36.84
C GLU A 97 22.14 39.12 -35.37
N GLU A 98 21.59 40.29 -35.03
CA GLU A 98 20.97 40.67 -33.76
C GLU A 98 19.67 39.90 -33.40
N ARG A 99 18.88 39.46 -34.39
CA ARG A 99 17.68 38.62 -34.17
C ARG A 99 18.07 37.17 -33.94
N ASP A 100 19.04 36.67 -34.71
CA ASP A 100 19.54 35.31 -34.55
C ASP A 100 20.38 35.17 -33.26
N SER A 101 21.03 36.23 -32.79
CA SER A 101 21.65 36.25 -31.46
C SER A 101 20.61 36.22 -30.35
N ALA A 102 19.54 37.00 -30.45
CA ALA A 102 18.46 36.99 -29.45
C ALA A 102 17.80 35.61 -29.32
N VAL A 103 17.53 34.93 -30.43
CA VAL A 103 16.95 33.57 -30.41
C VAL A 103 17.92 32.54 -29.82
N ARG A 104 19.23 32.66 -30.08
CA ARG A 104 20.25 31.80 -29.46
C ARG A 104 20.34 32.04 -27.96
N ASP A 105 20.29 33.27 -27.51
CA ASP A 105 20.32 33.62 -26.09
C ASP A 105 19.08 33.08 -25.38
N ASP A 106 17.90 33.21 -25.98
CA ASP A 106 16.65 32.62 -25.46
C ASP A 106 16.72 31.09 -25.37
N LEU A 107 17.32 30.42 -26.36
CA LEU A 107 17.54 28.97 -26.34
C LEU A 107 18.52 28.54 -25.24
N ILE A 108 19.57 29.32 -25.00
CA ILE A 108 20.53 29.08 -23.91
C ILE A 108 19.84 29.26 -22.56
N ILE A 109 19.01 30.29 -22.40
CA ILE A 109 18.22 30.52 -21.18
C ILE A 109 17.25 29.37 -20.95
N ALA A 110 16.52 28.94 -21.98
CA ALA A 110 15.58 27.81 -21.88
C ALA A 110 16.29 26.50 -21.50
N ARG A 111 17.48 26.25 -22.05
CA ARG A 111 18.30 25.09 -21.68
C ARG A 111 18.75 25.16 -20.22
N LEU A 112 19.25 26.31 -19.78
CA LEU A 112 19.66 26.52 -18.38
C LEU A 112 18.48 26.35 -17.42
N GLN A 113 17.30 26.85 -17.78
CA GLN A 113 16.06 26.66 -17.01
C GLN A 113 15.64 25.19 -16.96
N ALA A 114 15.77 24.45 -18.06
CA ALA A 114 15.46 23.02 -18.09
C ALA A 114 16.43 22.21 -17.22
N GLU A 115 17.72 22.52 -17.26
CA GLU A 115 18.74 21.90 -16.41
C GLU A 115 18.53 22.22 -14.93
N ASP A 116 18.15 23.46 -14.59
CA ASP A 116 17.84 23.87 -13.21
C ASP A 116 16.55 23.21 -12.69
N ALA A 117 15.50 23.15 -13.52
CA ALA A 117 14.28 22.42 -13.21
C ALA A 117 14.55 20.92 -12.98
N ALA A 118 15.43 20.30 -13.77
CA ALA A 118 15.81 18.90 -13.57
C ALA A 118 16.49 18.67 -12.21
N ARG A 119 17.41 19.55 -11.80
CA ARG A 119 18.06 19.48 -10.48
C ARG A 119 17.08 19.70 -9.33
N LEU A 120 16.14 20.64 -9.50
CA LEU A 120 15.08 20.88 -8.51
C LEU A 120 14.15 19.66 -8.38
N LEU A 121 13.73 19.06 -9.49
CA LEU A 121 12.90 17.86 -9.48
C LEU A 121 13.62 16.65 -8.87
N GLU A 122 14.93 16.52 -9.10
CA GLU A 122 15.75 15.49 -8.44
C GLU A 122 15.84 15.74 -6.91
N GLY A 123 15.98 17.01 -6.51
CA GLY A 123 15.95 17.40 -5.09
C GLY A 123 14.62 17.06 -4.43
N ILE A 124 13.50 17.40 -5.07
CA ILE A 124 12.15 17.05 -4.60
C ILE A 124 11.98 15.53 -4.57
N GLY A 125 12.43 14.81 -5.60
CA GLY A 125 12.40 13.34 -5.64
C GLY A 125 13.11 12.72 -4.44
N ARG A 126 14.33 13.16 -4.14
CA ARG A 126 15.09 12.70 -2.96
C ARG A 126 14.41 13.03 -1.63
N THR A 127 13.78 14.21 -1.50
CA THR A 127 13.03 14.56 -0.28
C THR A 127 11.79 13.69 -0.12
N VAL A 128 11.05 13.46 -1.21
CA VAL A 128 9.87 12.58 -1.20
C VAL A 128 10.25 11.14 -0.88
N GLU A 129 11.32 10.61 -1.48
CA GLU A 129 11.82 9.26 -1.15
C GLU A 129 12.19 9.14 0.32
N GLN A 130 12.89 10.13 0.87
CA GLN A 130 13.30 10.12 2.27
C GLN A 130 12.11 10.22 3.25
N ASP A 131 11.05 10.95 2.89
CA ASP A 131 9.82 11.03 3.67
C ASP A 131 9.01 9.71 3.61
N LEU A 132 9.02 9.02 2.47
CA LEU A 132 8.32 7.75 2.28
C LEU A 132 9.03 6.57 2.95
N ASP A 133 10.37 6.55 3.00
CA ASP A 133 11.14 5.53 3.72
C ASP A 133 10.88 5.53 5.24
N GLY A 134 10.52 6.69 5.79
CA GLY A 134 10.11 6.84 7.19
C GLY A 134 8.81 6.10 7.52
N GLU A 135 7.87 6.05 6.58
CA GLU A 135 6.58 5.37 6.73
C GLU A 135 6.76 3.85 6.84
N ASP A 136 7.58 3.25 5.97
CA ASP A 136 7.89 1.81 6.00
C ASP A 136 8.61 1.39 7.29
N THR A 137 9.47 2.27 7.81
CA THR A 137 10.22 2.01 9.04
C THR A 137 9.32 2.11 10.27
N TYR A 138 8.48 3.14 10.34
CA TYR A 138 7.54 3.31 11.44
C TYR A 138 6.44 2.25 11.41
N GLY A 139 5.95 1.88 10.22
CA GLY A 139 4.98 0.80 10.03
C GLY A 139 5.49 -0.55 10.54
N LYS A 140 6.76 -0.91 10.25
CA LYS A 140 7.39 -2.12 10.79
C LYS A 140 7.51 -2.09 12.31
N PHE A 141 7.92 -0.95 12.87
CA PHE A 141 7.99 -0.78 14.33
C PHE A 141 6.61 -0.96 14.98
N LEU A 142 5.57 -0.33 14.44
CA LEU A 142 4.20 -0.48 14.94
C LEU A 142 3.70 -1.91 14.85
N GLN A 143 3.98 -2.63 13.76
CA GLN A 143 3.63 -4.04 13.63
C GLN A 143 4.34 -4.90 14.69
N GLN A 144 5.62 -4.61 14.96
CA GLN A 144 6.38 -5.29 15.99
C GLN A 144 5.82 -5.01 17.39
N GLU A 145 5.52 -3.75 17.73
CA GLU A 145 4.91 -3.38 19.01
C GLU A 145 3.53 -4.02 19.17
N LEU A 146 2.69 -4.00 18.13
CA LEU A 146 1.38 -4.65 18.16
C LEU A 146 1.50 -6.17 18.40
N SER A 147 2.52 -6.80 17.82
CA SER A 147 2.80 -8.23 18.05
C SER A 147 3.23 -8.52 19.49
N GLN A 148 4.09 -7.67 20.08
CA GLN A 148 4.54 -7.80 21.47
C GLN A 148 3.37 -7.60 22.45
N ILE A 149 2.53 -6.60 22.19
CA ILE A 149 1.31 -6.36 22.96
C ILE A 149 0.37 -7.57 22.86
N GLY A 150 0.17 -8.10 21.65
CA GLY A 150 -0.66 -9.30 21.44
C GLY A 150 -0.14 -10.53 22.19
N GLU A 151 1.17 -10.74 22.21
CA GLU A 151 1.80 -11.81 22.98
C GLU A 151 1.60 -11.61 24.49
N ALA A 152 1.77 -10.39 25.00
CA ALA A 152 1.55 -10.06 26.40
C ALA A 152 0.10 -10.34 26.82
N PHE A 153 -0.89 -9.92 26.02
CA PHE A 153 -2.30 -10.22 26.30
C PHE A 153 -2.59 -11.72 26.25
N SER A 154 -2.04 -12.45 25.26
CA SER A 154 -2.20 -13.90 25.19
C SER A 154 -1.62 -14.62 26.42
N SER A 155 -0.49 -14.15 26.94
CA SER A 155 0.12 -14.67 28.15
C SER A 155 -0.74 -14.41 29.40
N VAL A 156 -1.31 -13.20 29.51
CA VAL A 156 -2.23 -12.84 30.59
C VAL A 156 -3.49 -13.70 30.53
N ASP A 157 -4.09 -13.90 29.36
CA ASP A 157 -5.29 -14.73 29.18
C ASP A 157 -5.04 -16.18 29.61
N LYS A 158 -3.89 -16.77 29.24
CA LYS A 158 -3.50 -18.10 29.70
C LYS A 158 -3.39 -18.17 31.22
N SER A 159 -2.72 -17.18 31.83
CA SER A 159 -2.55 -17.11 33.28
C SER A 159 -3.89 -16.97 34.00
N LEU A 160 -4.83 -16.20 33.42
CA LEU A 160 -6.16 -16.00 33.96
C LEU A 160 -6.99 -17.29 33.88
N MET A 161 -6.95 -18.01 32.76
CA MET A 161 -7.60 -19.32 32.63
C MET A 161 -7.05 -20.34 33.63
N GLU A 162 -5.73 -20.37 33.84
CA GLU A 162 -5.12 -21.23 34.86
C GLU A 162 -5.56 -20.87 36.29
N LEU A 163 -5.65 -19.57 36.59
CA LEU A 163 -6.14 -19.09 37.89
C LEU A 163 -7.61 -19.41 38.11
N GLU A 164 -8.45 -19.26 37.09
CA GLU A 164 -9.86 -19.66 37.15
C GLU A 164 -9.99 -21.17 37.43
N GLY A 165 -9.18 -21.98 36.74
CA GLY A 165 -9.10 -23.43 36.98
C GLY A 165 -8.68 -23.76 38.41
N LYS A 166 -7.63 -23.12 38.91
CA LYS A 166 -7.16 -23.29 40.31
C LYS A 166 -8.18 -22.82 41.34
N PHE A 167 -8.91 -21.74 41.06
CA PHE A 167 -9.94 -21.24 41.94
C PHE A 167 -11.11 -22.23 42.05
N LYS A 168 -11.59 -22.75 40.91
CA LYS A 168 -12.63 -23.80 40.89
C LYS A 168 -12.17 -25.06 41.60
N GLN A 169 -10.95 -25.50 41.34
CA GLN A 169 -10.36 -26.66 42.02
C GLN A 169 -10.26 -26.44 43.53
N SER A 170 -9.79 -25.27 43.97
CA SER A 170 -9.68 -24.91 45.38
C SER A 170 -11.04 -24.91 46.08
N GLN A 171 -12.07 -24.38 45.42
CA GLN A 171 -13.43 -24.37 45.95
C GLN A 171 -13.99 -25.79 46.08
N GLU A 172 -13.77 -26.66 45.10
CA GLU A 172 -14.21 -28.06 45.17
C GLU A 172 -13.46 -28.82 46.28
N THR A 173 -12.15 -28.59 46.44
CA THR A 173 -11.37 -29.22 47.51
C THR A 173 -11.80 -28.74 48.89
N GLU A 174 -12.06 -27.45 49.06
CA GLU A 174 -12.52 -26.87 50.33
C GLU A 174 -13.88 -27.46 50.74
N LEU A 175 -14.84 -27.52 49.82
CA LEU A 175 -16.15 -28.14 50.07
C LEU A 175 -16.01 -29.62 50.44
N ARG A 176 -15.12 -30.36 49.77
CA ARG A 176 -14.89 -31.78 50.07
C ARG A 176 -14.26 -31.97 51.44
N GLU A 177 -13.29 -31.14 51.80
CA GLU A 177 -12.62 -31.18 53.09
C GLU A 177 -13.57 -30.79 54.24
N GLU A 178 -14.39 -29.76 54.06
CA GLU A 178 -15.43 -29.40 55.04
C GLU A 178 -16.42 -30.53 55.28
N GLN A 179 -16.90 -31.19 54.21
CA GLN A 179 -17.81 -32.32 54.33
C GLN A 179 -17.17 -33.49 55.07
N GLN A 180 -15.89 -33.77 54.80
CA GLN A 180 -15.14 -34.83 55.50
C GLN A 180 -14.92 -34.48 56.98
N LEU A 181 -14.56 -33.24 57.28
CA LEU A 181 -14.36 -32.76 58.64
C LEU A 181 -15.67 -32.81 59.45
N ASN A 182 -16.77 -32.35 58.86
CA ASN A 182 -18.08 -32.41 59.49
C ASN A 182 -18.50 -33.86 59.80
N GLY A 183 -18.30 -34.77 58.84
CA GLY A 183 -18.55 -36.20 59.05
C GLY A 183 -17.71 -36.79 60.18
N TYR A 184 -16.42 -36.45 60.24
CA TYR A 184 -15.52 -36.90 61.30
C TYR A 184 -15.93 -36.37 62.68
N VAL A 185 -16.21 -35.07 62.79
CA VAL A 185 -16.64 -34.43 64.05
C VAL A 185 -17.96 -35.01 64.53
N MET A 186 -18.96 -35.15 63.64
CA MET A 186 -20.26 -35.72 64.01
C MET A 186 -20.15 -37.17 64.48
N LYS A 187 -19.29 -37.96 63.83
CA LYS A 187 -18.99 -39.32 64.28
C LYS A 187 -18.33 -39.33 65.65
N GLN A 188 -17.30 -38.52 65.87
CA GLN A 188 -16.60 -38.45 67.15
C GLN A 188 -17.52 -37.99 68.29
N VAL A 189 -18.38 -37.00 68.05
CA VAL A 189 -19.38 -36.54 69.03
C VAL A 189 -20.40 -37.65 69.31
N GLY A 190 -20.81 -38.40 68.29
CA GLY A 190 -21.66 -39.59 68.45
C GLY A 190 -21.02 -40.65 69.35
N ASP A 191 -19.77 -41.00 69.07
CA ASP A 191 -19.00 -42.00 69.82
C ASP A 191 -18.78 -41.57 71.29
N ILE A 192 -18.49 -40.29 71.53
CA ILE A 192 -18.38 -39.71 72.88
C ILE A 192 -19.72 -39.79 73.60
N ARG A 193 -20.82 -39.40 72.95
CA ARG A 193 -22.17 -39.45 73.53
C ARG A 193 -22.57 -40.87 73.90
N ASP A 194 -22.27 -41.85 73.04
CA ASP A 194 -22.58 -43.25 73.31
C ASP A 194 -21.74 -43.82 74.46
N THR A 195 -20.47 -43.41 74.56
CA THR A 195 -19.59 -43.77 75.68
C THR A 195 -20.06 -43.14 76.99
N LEU A 196 -20.48 -41.87 76.95
CA LEU A 196 -21.06 -41.18 78.10
C LEU A 196 -22.35 -41.88 78.55
N ARG A 197 -23.24 -42.24 77.63
CA ARG A 197 -24.47 -42.98 77.95
C ARG A 197 -24.16 -44.29 78.66
N LYS A 198 -23.25 -45.10 78.09
CA LYS A 198 -22.79 -46.36 78.72
C LYS A 198 -22.22 -46.13 80.12
N THR A 199 -21.45 -45.06 80.31
CA THR A 199 -20.87 -44.69 81.61
C THR A 199 -21.96 -44.29 82.60
N THR A 200 -22.95 -43.50 82.18
CA THR A 200 -24.12 -43.14 82.99
C THR A 200 -24.90 -44.39 83.39
N ASP A 201 -25.16 -45.30 82.47
CA ASP A 201 -25.87 -46.56 82.74
C ASP A 201 -25.12 -47.42 83.78
N ILE A 202 -23.79 -47.54 83.65
CA ILE A 202 -22.94 -48.23 84.64
C ILE A 202 -22.99 -47.52 86.00
N SER A 203 -22.93 -46.19 86.02
CA SER A 203 -22.99 -45.41 87.27
C SER A 203 -24.32 -45.57 88.00
N ALA A 204 -25.43 -45.63 87.27
CA ALA A 204 -26.76 -45.90 87.82
C ALA A 204 -26.81 -47.31 88.43
N GLY A 205 -26.34 -48.33 87.70
CA GLY A 205 -26.28 -49.70 88.21
C GLY A 205 -25.37 -49.86 89.44
N LEU A 206 -24.27 -49.09 89.53
CA LEU A 206 -23.42 -49.04 90.72
C LEU A 206 -24.13 -48.40 91.92
N LYS A 207 -24.89 -47.32 91.69
CA LYS A 207 -25.69 -46.66 92.73
C LYS A 207 -26.73 -47.61 93.32
N ASP A 208 -27.44 -48.35 92.48
CA ASP A 208 -28.43 -49.33 92.92
C ASP A 208 -27.79 -50.44 93.78
N LYS A 209 -26.61 -50.93 93.38
CA LYS A 209 -25.84 -51.90 94.17
C LYS A 209 -25.38 -51.33 95.51
N GLN A 210 -24.96 -50.07 95.55
CA GLN A 210 -24.56 -49.40 96.79
C GLN A 210 -25.74 -49.22 97.75
N GLU A 211 -26.93 -48.88 97.23
CA GLU A 211 -28.16 -48.82 98.02
C GLU A 211 -28.52 -50.18 98.62
N LEU A 212 -28.44 -51.24 97.81
CA LEU A 212 -28.67 -52.61 98.27
C LEU A 212 -27.69 -53.02 99.38
N LEU A 213 -26.39 -52.74 99.23
CA LEU A 213 -25.39 -53.00 100.26
C LEU A 213 -25.69 -52.23 101.55
N SER A 214 -26.09 -50.96 101.44
CA SER A 214 -26.47 -50.15 102.60
C SER A 214 -27.66 -50.76 103.37
N LEU A 215 -28.68 -51.23 102.65
CA LEU A 215 -29.83 -51.92 103.24
C LEU A 215 -29.42 -53.23 103.93
N ILE A 216 -28.55 -54.02 103.32
CA ILE A 216 -28.02 -55.27 103.90
C ILE A 216 -27.27 -54.98 105.20
N VAL A 217 -26.34 -54.01 105.19
CA VAL A 217 -25.56 -53.62 106.36
C VAL A 217 -26.47 -53.14 107.48
N ARG A 218 -27.46 -52.29 107.19
CA ARG A 218 -28.42 -51.80 108.18
C ARG A 218 -29.26 -52.95 108.76
N SER A 219 -29.78 -53.84 107.92
CA SER A 219 -30.56 -55.01 108.35
C SER A 219 -29.74 -55.93 109.25
N HIS A 220 -28.54 -56.34 108.82
CA HIS A 220 -27.64 -57.17 109.62
C HIS A 220 -27.21 -56.48 110.91
N GLY A 221 -26.93 -55.17 110.88
CA GLY A 221 -26.63 -54.38 112.07
C GLY A 221 -27.75 -54.44 113.10
N THR A 222 -29.00 -54.22 112.68
CA THR A 222 -30.16 -54.33 113.60
C THR A 222 -30.36 -55.73 114.16
N ARG A 223 -30.12 -56.78 113.34
CA ARG A 223 -30.21 -58.18 113.76
C ARG A 223 -29.12 -58.55 114.77
N LEU A 224 -27.87 -58.17 114.50
CA LEU A 224 -26.74 -58.40 115.41
C LEU A 224 -26.89 -57.61 116.71
N SER A 225 -27.37 -56.36 116.66
CA SER A 225 -27.70 -55.59 117.86
C SER A 225 -28.75 -56.27 118.71
N ARG A 226 -29.83 -56.81 118.11
CA ARG A 226 -30.84 -57.61 118.83
C ARG A 226 -30.23 -58.85 119.50
N LEU A 227 -29.46 -59.63 118.74
CA LEU A 227 -28.74 -60.80 119.27
C LEU A 227 -27.81 -60.42 120.44
N LYS A 228 -27.07 -59.32 120.32
CA LYS A 228 -26.22 -58.81 121.40
C LYS A 228 -27.04 -58.47 122.64
N THR A 229 -28.15 -57.74 122.49
CA THR A 229 -28.99 -57.37 123.65
C THR A 229 -29.66 -58.58 124.30
N GLU A 230 -30.10 -59.56 123.52
CA GLU A 230 -30.81 -60.75 124.04
C GLU A 230 -29.88 -61.74 124.73
N TYR A 231 -28.62 -61.89 124.28
CA TYR A 231 -27.73 -62.93 124.79
C TYR A 231 -26.55 -62.41 125.63
N LEU A 232 -26.08 -61.19 125.39
CA LEU A 232 -24.93 -60.64 126.12
C LEU A 232 -25.30 -59.71 127.28
N ASN A 233 -26.54 -59.18 127.32
CA ASN A 233 -27.00 -58.30 128.41
C ASN A 233 -27.89 -59.00 129.45
N MET A 234 -28.16 -60.30 129.34
CA MET A 234 -28.93 -61.09 130.33
C MET A 234 -28.05 -61.70 131.45
N GLY A 235 -26.84 -61.17 131.65
CA GLY A 235 -25.86 -61.64 132.63
C GLY A 235 -25.19 -60.52 133.43
N SER A 236 -25.96 -59.49 133.81
CA SER A 236 -25.60 -58.53 134.86
C SER A 236 -26.69 -58.47 135.91
#